data_AF-A0A376CPB8-F1
#
_entry.id   AF-A0A376CPB8-F1
#
_cell.length_a   1.000
_cell.length_b   1.000
_cell.length_c   1.000
_cell.angle_alpha   90.00
_cell.angle_beta   90.00
_cell.angle_gamma   90.00
#
_symmetry.space_group_name_H-M   'P 1'
#
loop_
_entity.id
_entity.type
_entity.pdbx_description
1 polymer ?
#
loop_
_entity_poly.entity_id
_entity_poly.type
_entity_poly.pdbx_seq_one_letter_code
_entity_poly.pdbx_strand_id
1 'polypeptide(L)'
;MTEKKPIPLRRSLRRRLRLEFSSIDHLSPEAVAAFVDGELSSGAEHRVRVHVVHCPECRNEVHTQRAASEIVRDSNVEECVRAPRSLIERLAQIASDPEAQRARNSSLRSAADEAREEIENGMRSLFRRG
;
A
#
# COMPACT_ATOMS: atom_id res chain seq x y z
N MET A 1 49.64 -26.94 -20.41
CA MET A 1 49.17 -27.00 -19.01
C MET A 1 48.77 -25.58 -18.61
N THR A 2 47.54 -25.17 -18.91
CA THR A 2 47.02 -23.87 -18.48
C THR A 2 45.75 -24.13 -17.68
N GLU A 3 45.94 -24.12 -16.36
CA GLU A 3 44.88 -24.22 -15.35
C GLU A 3 43.83 -23.14 -15.60
N LYS A 4 42.61 -23.56 -15.95
CA LYS A 4 41.46 -22.68 -15.96
C LYS A 4 41.06 -22.39 -14.50
N LYS A 5 41.50 -21.24 -14.00
CA LYS A 5 41.17 -20.70 -12.68
C LYS A 5 39.64 -20.64 -12.49
N PRO A 6 39.05 -21.22 -11.44
CA PRO A 6 37.60 -21.27 -11.28
C PRO A 6 37.01 -19.90 -10.92
N ILE A 7 35.86 -19.59 -11.53
CA ILE A 7 35.11 -18.34 -11.36
C ILE A 7 34.43 -18.33 -9.97
N PRO A 8 34.48 -17.22 -9.19
CA PRO A 8 34.06 -17.21 -7.78
C PRO A 8 32.53 -17.30 -7.59
N LEU A 9 32.08 -18.33 -6.88
CA LEU A 9 30.69 -18.72 -6.58
C LEU A 9 29.88 -17.78 -5.65
N ARG A 10 30.29 -16.51 -5.46
CA ARG A 10 29.71 -15.65 -4.40
C ARG A 10 28.70 -14.59 -4.86
N ARG A 11 28.69 -14.19 -6.12
CA ARG A 11 27.68 -13.24 -6.65
C ARG A 11 26.37 -13.91 -7.06
N SER A 12 26.38 -15.21 -7.34
CA SER A 12 25.20 -15.97 -7.77
C SER A 12 24.21 -16.23 -6.64
N LEU A 13 24.67 -16.38 -5.39
CA LEU A 13 23.78 -16.66 -4.25
C LEU A 13 22.89 -15.46 -3.89
N ARG A 14 23.38 -14.22 -4.00
CA ARG A 14 22.53 -13.02 -3.82
C ARG A 14 21.48 -12.87 -4.92
N ARG A 15 21.78 -13.33 -6.14
CA ARG A 15 20.81 -13.37 -7.24
C ARG A 15 19.80 -14.51 -7.04
N ARG A 16 20.23 -15.67 -6.53
CA ARG A 16 19.35 -16.79 -6.13
C ARG A 16 18.42 -16.43 -4.97
N LEU A 17 18.92 -15.79 -3.91
CA LEU A 17 18.10 -15.31 -2.80
C LEU A 17 17.15 -14.17 -3.20
N ARG A 18 17.43 -13.46 -4.31
CA ARG A 18 16.53 -12.50 -4.96
C ARG A 18 15.72 -13.12 -6.12
N LEU A 19 15.90 -14.42 -6.39
CA LEU A 19 15.12 -15.25 -7.32
C LEU A 19 14.23 -16.24 -6.56
N GLU A 20 14.30 -16.26 -5.23
CA GLU A 20 13.28 -16.82 -4.33
C GLU A 20 12.06 -15.88 -4.24
N PHE A 21 11.83 -15.04 -5.26
CA PHE A 21 10.46 -14.86 -5.72
C PHE A 21 10.08 -16.24 -6.27
N SER A 22 9.28 -17.01 -5.55
CA SER A 22 8.55 -18.13 -6.16
C SER A 22 7.62 -17.53 -7.21
N SER A 23 8.15 -17.33 -8.41
CA SER A 23 7.67 -16.35 -9.37
C SER A 23 6.92 -17.00 -10.53
N ILE A 24 6.17 -18.10 -10.29
CA ILE A 24 5.41 -18.70 -11.40
C ILE A 24 3.92 -18.89 -11.16
N ASP A 25 3.40 -19.16 -9.96
CA ASP A 25 1.93 -19.35 -9.85
C ASP A 25 1.20 -18.36 -8.93
N HIS A 26 1.75 -17.93 -7.78
CA HIS A 26 1.02 -17.12 -6.78
C HIS A 26 1.88 -16.08 -6.07
N LEU A 27 1.23 -15.10 -5.43
CA LEU A 27 1.86 -14.11 -4.56
C LEU A 27 2.50 -14.79 -3.34
N SER A 28 3.61 -14.24 -2.83
CA SER A 28 4.11 -14.69 -1.54
C SER A 28 3.21 -14.19 -0.40
N PRO A 29 3.11 -14.90 0.73
CA PRO A 29 2.32 -14.44 1.88
C PRO A 29 2.74 -13.04 2.37
N GLU A 30 4.04 -12.73 2.32
CA GLU A 30 4.57 -11.41 2.68
C GLU A 30 4.11 -10.33 1.69
N ALA A 31 4.01 -10.65 0.40
CA ALA A 31 3.49 -9.73 -0.60
C ALA A 31 1.99 -9.48 -0.42
N VAL A 32 1.22 -10.51 -0.02
CA VAL A 32 -0.20 -10.38 0.32
C VAL A 32 -0.39 -9.51 1.55
N ALA A 33 0.36 -9.75 2.63
CA ALA A 33 0.31 -8.95 3.85
C ALA A 33 0.67 -7.48 3.56
N ALA A 34 1.81 -7.22 2.91
CA ALA A 34 2.23 -5.88 2.55
C ALA A 34 1.23 -5.16 1.60
N PHE A 35 0.56 -5.89 0.72
CA PHE A 35 -0.50 -5.33 -0.13
C PHE A 35 -1.74 -4.92 0.68
N VAL A 36 -2.18 -5.75 1.63
CA VAL A 36 -3.32 -5.43 2.50
C VAL A 36 -3.02 -4.26 3.42
N ASP A 37 -1.79 -4.19 3.94
CA ASP A 37 -1.38 -3.13 4.85
C ASP A 37 -1.01 -1.81 4.14
N GLY A 38 -0.86 -1.83 2.80
CA GLY A 38 -0.55 -0.64 2.00
C GLY A 38 0.94 -0.28 1.96
N GLU A 39 1.83 -1.21 2.31
CA GLU A 39 3.27 -0.99 2.49
C GLU A 39 4.10 -1.29 1.22
N LEU A 40 3.43 -1.59 0.10
CA LEU A 40 4.09 -1.83 -1.17
C LEU A 40 4.44 -0.53 -1.90
N SER A 41 5.62 -0.51 -2.54
CA SER A 41 5.94 0.53 -3.55
C SER A 41 4.90 0.54 -4.68
N SER A 42 4.64 1.70 -5.27
CA SER A 42 3.62 1.89 -6.33
C SER A 42 3.73 0.87 -7.48
N GLY A 43 4.96 0.57 -7.92
CA GLY A 43 5.22 -0.42 -8.97
C GLY A 43 4.95 -1.86 -8.53
N ALA A 44 5.19 -2.21 -7.26
CA ALA A 44 4.88 -3.52 -6.72
C ALA A 44 3.37 -3.71 -6.51
N GLU A 45 2.71 -2.68 -5.96
CA GLU A 45 1.28 -2.65 -5.75
C GLU A 45 0.50 -2.81 -7.07
N HIS A 46 0.94 -2.14 -8.14
CA HIS A 46 0.33 -2.30 -9.47
C HIS A 46 0.40 -3.75 -9.98
N ARG A 47 1.54 -4.42 -9.83
CA ARG A 47 1.69 -5.82 -10.24
C ARG A 47 0.79 -6.75 -9.44
N VAL A 48 0.67 -6.53 -8.13
CA VAL A 48 -0.24 -7.29 -7.27
C VAL A 48 -1.70 -7.11 -7.70
N ARG A 49 -2.13 -5.86 -7.95
CA ARG A 49 -3.50 -5.57 -8.44
C ARG A 49 -3.81 -6.32 -9.73
N VAL A 50 -2.90 -6.27 -10.71
CA VAL A 50 -3.06 -6.98 -11.99
C VAL A 50 -3.15 -8.49 -11.73
N HIS A 51 -2.29 -9.05 -10.88
CA HIS A 51 -2.31 -10.49 -10.57
C HIS A 51 -3.61 -10.95 -9.90
N VAL A 52 -4.11 -10.23 -8.88
CA VAL A 52 -5.34 -10.58 -8.13
C VAL A 52 -6.61 -10.55 -9.01
N VAL A 53 -6.59 -9.76 -10.08
CA VAL A 53 -7.69 -9.77 -11.07
C VAL A 53 -7.72 -11.08 -11.85
N HIS A 54 -6.57 -11.69 -12.13
CA HIS A 54 -6.46 -12.87 -12.99
C HIS A 54 -6.31 -14.18 -12.22
N CYS A 55 -5.92 -14.15 -10.94
CA CYS A 55 -5.72 -15.32 -10.10
C CYS A 55 -6.75 -15.37 -8.95
N PRO A 56 -7.69 -16.35 -8.96
CA PRO A 56 -8.70 -16.48 -7.91
C PRO A 56 -8.11 -16.93 -6.56
N GLU A 57 -7.04 -17.73 -6.54
CA GLU A 57 -6.40 -18.17 -5.29
C GLU A 57 -5.83 -16.97 -4.53
N CYS A 58 -5.03 -16.13 -5.18
CA CYS A 58 -4.47 -14.94 -4.56
C CYS A 58 -5.53 -13.90 -4.20
N ARG A 59 -6.66 -13.87 -4.92
CA ARG A 59 -7.81 -13.06 -4.50
C ARG A 59 -8.39 -13.52 -3.17
N ASN A 60 -8.52 -14.84 -2.99
CA ASN A 60 -9.02 -15.42 -1.75
C ASN A 60 -8.03 -15.21 -0.59
N GLU A 61 -6.73 -15.34 -0.84
CA GLU A 61 -5.69 -15.03 0.15
C GLU A 61 -5.74 -13.56 0.59
N VAL A 62 -5.85 -12.63 -0.35
CA VAL A 62 -6.01 -11.19 -0.04
C VAL A 62 -7.28 -10.94 0.77
N HIS A 63 -8.40 -11.59 0.45
CA HIS A 63 -9.63 -11.47 1.22
C HIS A 63 -9.45 -11.98 2.66
N THR A 64 -8.81 -13.15 2.81
CA THR A 64 -8.52 -13.75 4.12
C THR A 64 -7.61 -12.85 4.96
N GLN A 65 -6.55 -12.31 4.36
CA GLN A 65 -5.63 -11.41 5.03
C GLN A 65 -6.30 -10.07 5.41
N ARG A 66 -7.22 -9.55 4.60
CA ARG A 66 -8.02 -8.36 4.93
C ARG A 66 -8.89 -8.60 6.16
N ALA A 67 -9.61 -9.72 6.20
CA ALA A 67 -10.42 -10.08 7.36
C ALA A 67 -9.56 -10.22 8.63
N ALA A 68 -8.38 -10.84 8.51
CA ALA A 68 -7.43 -10.92 9.62
C ALA A 68 -6.96 -9.53 10.09
N SER A 69 -6.61 -8.64 9.16
CA SER A 69 -6.20 -7.26 9.47
C SER A 69 -7.32 -6.46 10.15
N GLU A 70 -8.57 -6.65 9.73
CA GLU A 70 -9.75 -6.04 10.34
C GLU A 70 -9.95 -6.51 11.79
N ILE A 71 -9.89 -7.83 12.05
CA ILE A 71 -10.01 -8.38 13.40
C ILE A 71 -8.96 -7.81 14.35
N VAL A 72 -7.70 -7.70 13.88
CA VAL A 72 -6.61 -7.13 14.67
C VAL A 72 -6.86 -5.64 14.94
N ARG A 73 -7.38 -4.90 13.96
CA ARG A 73 -7.74 -3.49 14.14
C ARG A 73 -8.88 -3.31 15.13
N ASP A 74 -9.89 -4.17 15.09
CA ASP A 74 -11.06 -4.10 15.99
C ASP A 74 -10.74 -4.50 17.43
N SER A 75 -9.66 -5.26 17.64
CA SER A 75 -9.18 -5.63 18.97
C SER A 75 -8.70 -4.41 19.80
N ASN A 76 -8.51 -3.24 19.17
CA ASN A 76 -8.18 -1.98 19.88
C ASN A 76 -9.32 -1.43 20.75
N VAL A 77 -10.52 -2.01 20.64
CA VAL A 77 -11.71 -1.61 21.40
C VAL A 77 -11.74 -2.25 22.78
N GLU A 78 -11.02 -3.36 22.98
CA GLU A 78 -10.90 -4.03 24.27
C GLU A 78 -10.03 -3.22 25.25
N GLU A 79 -10.36 -3.28 26.54
CA GLU A 79 -9.71 -2.48 27.60
C GLU A 79 -8.21 -2.76 27.74
N CYS A 80 -7.74 -3.92 27.26
CA CYS A 80 -6.33 -4.35 27.29
C CYS A 80 -5.46 -3.67 26.21
N VAL A 81 -6.04 -3.28 25.06
CA VAL A 81 -5.29 -2.73 23.90
C VAL A 81 -5.82 -1.34 23.53
N ARG A 82 -6.17 -0.54 24.53
CA ARG A 82 -6.64 0.83 24.33
C ARG A 82 -5.54 1.86 24.60
N ALA A 83 -5.46 2.89 23.77
CA ALA A 83 -4.60 4.03 24.04
C ALA A 83 -4.96 4.71 25.39
N PRO A 84 -3.97 5.22 26.15
CA PRO A 84 -4.22 5.94 27.39
C PRO A 84 -5.16 7.14 27.20
N ARG A 85 -6.10 7.35 28.12
CA ARG A 85 -7.10 8.44 28.04
C ARG A 85 -6.47 9.82 27.86
N SER A 86 -5.39 10.10 28.58
CA SER A 86 -4.64 11.36 28.50
C SER A 86 -4.08 11.65 27.10
N LEU A 87 -3.66 10.63 26.36
CA LEU A 87 -3.21 10.78 24.98
C LEU A 87 -4.38 11.12 24.05
N ILE A 88 -5.52 10.44 24.22
CA ILE A 88 -6.73 10.70 23.42
C ILE A 88 -7.21 12.14 23.64
N GLU A 89 -7.26 12.60 24.89
CA GLU A 89 -7.61 13.99 25.23
C GLU A 89 -6.66 15.00 24.57
N ARG A 90 -5.34 14.73 24.59
CA ARG A 90 -4.35 15.60 23.96
C ARG A 90 -4.47 15.61 22.44
N LEU A 91 -4.73 14.47 21.80
CA LEU A 91 -4.97 14.38 20.36
C LEU A 91 -6.25 15.12 19.97
N ALA A 92 -7.31 15.03 20.78
CA ALA A 92 -8.56 15.77 20.56
C ALA A 92 -8.36 17.30 20.62
N GLN A 93 -7.47 17.78 21.50
CA GLN A 93 -7.08 19.19 21.55
C GLN A 93 -6.37 19.64 20.26
N ILE A 94 -5.43 18.85 19.73
CA ILE A 94 -4.76 19.15 18.44
C ILE A 94 -5.78 19.21 17.31
N ALA A 95 -6.74 18.28 17.28
CA ALA A 95 -7.80 18.28 16.27
C ALA A 95 -8.76 19.49 16.40
N SER A 96 -8.85 20.09 17.59
CA SER A 96 -9.69 21.25 17.88
C SER A 96 -8.96 22.58 17.74
N ASP A 97 -7.65 22.55 17.50
CA ASP A 97 -6.84 23.75 17.30
C ASP A 97 -7.31 24.51 16.03
N PRO A 98 -7.69 25.80 16.15
CA PRO A 98 -8.25 26.57 15.05
C PRO A 98 -7.24 26.80 13.92
N GLU A 99 -5.93 26.88 14.20
CA GLU A 99 -4.89 27.00 13.18
C GLU A 99 -4.76 25.67 12.42
N ALA A 100 -4.74 24.55 13.14
CA ALA A 100 -4.70 23.22 12.54
C ALA A 100 -5.96 22.89 11.72
N GLN A 101 -7.13 23.39 12.13
CA GLN A 101 -8.37 23.27 11.35
C GLN A 101 -8.32 24.12 10.08
N ARG A 102 -7.82 25.36 10.17
CA ARG A 102 -7.68 26.24 9.01
C ARG A 102 -6.74 25.65 7.95
N ALA A 103 -5.59 25.12 8.38
CA ALA A 103 -4.63 24.46 7.50
C ALA A 103 -5.22 23.21 6.82
N ARG A 104 -5.94 22.35 7.56
CA ARG A 104 -6.63 21.18 6.99
C ARG A 104 -7.70 21.58 5.98
N ASN A 105 -8.54 22.56 6.32
CA ASN A 105 -9.60 23.03 5.44
C ASN A 105 -9.05 23.68 4.16
N SER A 106 -7.92 24.39 4.23
CA SER A 106 -7.26 24.90 3.02
C SER A 106 -6.78 23.77 2.12
N SER A 107 -6.13 22.74 2.66
CA SER A 107 -5.67 21.60 1.85
C SER A 107 -6.80 20.81 1.22
N LEU A 108 -7.91 20.59 1.94
CA LEU A 108 -9.10 19.92 1.41
C LEU A 108 -9.76 20.74 0.28
N ARG A 109 -9.79 22.06 0.40
CA ARG A 109 -10.28 22.95 -0.67
C ARG A 109 -9.39 22.87 -1.90
N SER A 110 -8.07 22.94 -1.74
CA SER A 110 -7.12 22.81 -2.86
C SER A 110 -7.26 21.47 -3.58
N ALA A 111 -7.33 20.35 -2.85
CA ALA A 111 -7.53 19.04 -3.45
C ALA A 111 -8.87 18.90 -4.19
N ALA A 112 -9.93 19.52 -3.67
CA ALA A 112 -11.23 19.54 -4.35
C ALA A 112 -11.23 20.43 -5.61
N ASP A 113 -10.49 21.53 -5.59
CA ASP A 113 -10.34 22.42 -6.74
C ASP A 113 -9.49 21.75 -7.85
N GLU A 114 -8.41 21.04 -7.48
CA GLU A 114 -7.61 20.21 -8.40
C GLU A 114 -8.44 19.09 -9.05
N ALA A 115 -9.22 18.34 -8.26
CA ALA A 115 -10.08 17.28 -8.79
C ALA A 115 -11.17 17.82 -9.75
N ARG A 116 -11.71 19.01 -9.47
CA ARG A 116 -12.66 19.69 -10.36
C ARG A 116 -12.01 20.10 -11.67
N GLU A 117 -10.79 20.64 -11.62
CA GLU A 117 -10.03 21.04 -12.79
C GLU A 117 -9.67 19.84 -13.68
N GLU A 118 -9.29 18.70 -13.09
CA GLU A 118 -9.03 17.47 -13.84
C GLU A 118 -10.29 16.95 -14.56
N ILE A 119 -11.45 16.96 -13.89
CA ILE A 119 -12.72 16.57 -14.50
C ILE A 119 -13.07 17.52 -15.65
N GLU A 120 -12.91 18.83 -15.44
CA GLU A 120 -13.20 19.83 -16.48
C GLU A 120 -12.26 19.70 -17.67
N ASN A 121 -10.96 19.50 -17.44
CA ASN A 121 -9.97 19.28 -18.48
C ASN A 121 -10.25 17.99 -19.27
N GLY A 122 -10.66 16.93 -18.57
CA GLY A 122 -11.17 15.69 -19.16
C GLY A 122 -12.36 15.95 -20.09
N MET A 123 -13.37 16.68 -19.62
CA MET A 123 -14.56 17.03 -20.42
C MET A 123 -14.21 17.90 -21.63
N ARG A 124 -13.39 18.94 -21.48
CA ARG A 124 -12.93 19.80 -22.60
C ARG A 124 -12.12 19.04 -23.65
N SER A 125 -11.44 17.94 -23.28
CA SER A 125 -10.72 17.09 -24.24
C SER A 125 -11.66 16.27 -25.13
N LEU A 126 -12.86 15.94 -24.65
CA LEU A 126 -13.87 15.17 -25.38
C LEU A 126 -14.63 16.04 -26.40
N PHE A 127 -14.86 17.33 -26.09
CA PHE A 127 -15.58 18.26 -26.97
C PHE A 127 -14.71 18.97 -28.02
N ARG A 128 -13.39 18.70 -28.07
CA ARG A 128 -12.44 19.35 -29.00
C ARG A 128 -12.20 18.60 -30.32
N ARG A 129 -12.88 17.48 -30.53
CA ARG A 129 -12.92 16.73 -31.79
C ARG A 129 -14.22 17.04 -32.53
N GLY A 130 -14.24 18.17 -33.22
CA GLY A 130 -15.26 18.58 -34.18
C GLY A 130 -14.57 19.25 -35.35
#